data_AF-A0A7W5JV04-F1
#
_entry.id   AF-A0A7W5JV04-F1
#
_cell.length_a   1.000
_cell.length_b   1.000
_cell.length_c   1.000
_cell.angle_alpha   90.00
_cell.angle_beta   90.00
_cell.angle_gamma   90.00
#
_symmetry.space_group_name_H-M   'P 1'
#
loop_
_entity.id
_entity.type
_entity.pdbx_description
1 polymer ?
#
loop_
_entity_poly.entity_id
_entity_poly.type
_entity_poly.pdbx_seq_one_letter_code
_entity_poly.pdbx_strand_id
1 'polypeptide(L)'
;MESRHVSVVVHRPPDEVYAFAAEPDNLARWAAGLASSEVTREGDALVVAGPMGEVRVVFAERNAYGVLDHAVTTPDGTTTYNPLRAVPHPDGTEVVFSVRQLAMTDEELERDAGLVRADLERLRELLEG
;
A
#
# COMPACT_ATOMS: atom_id res chain seq x y z
N MET A 1 -6.93 12.22 -16.80
CA MET A 1 -6.64 11.54 -15.52
C MET A 1 -6.31 10.10 -15.84
N GLU A 2 -5.04 9.75 -15.75
CA GLU A 2 -4.55 8.39 -15.95
C GLU A 2 -4.20 7.70 -14.62
N SER A 3 -3.84 6.43 -14.70
CA SER A 3 -3.28 5.67 -13.57
C SER A 3 -1.99 5.00 -14.00
N ARG A 4 -1.00 4.97 -13.11
CA ARG A 4 0.21 4.15 -13.26
C ARG A 4 0.04 2.89 -12.43
N HIS A 5 0.07 1.74 -13.10
CA HIS A 5 0.07 0.45 -12.43
C HIS A 5 1.51 0.06 -12.14
N VAL A 6 1.82 -0.10 -10.86
CA VAL A 6 3.12 -0.55 -10.38
C VAL A 6 2.95 -1.97 -9.88
N SER A 7 3.72 -2.90 -10.41
CA SER A 7 3.70 -4.28 -9.95
C SER A 7 5.08 -4.87 -9.71
N VAL A 8 5.11 -5.84 -8.80
CA VAL A 8 6.25 -6.70 -8.47
C VAL A 8 5.73 -8.13 -8.31
N VAL A 9 6.48 -9.10 -8.82
CA VAL A 9 6.24 -10.53 -8.55
C VAL A 9 7.03 -10.93 -7.31
N VAL A 10 6.32 -11.54 -6.36
CA VAL A 10 6.86 -12.13 -5.14
C VAL A 10 6.77 -13.65 -5.26
N HIS A 11 7.90 -14.36 -5.11
CA HIS A 11 8.02 -15.82 -5.25
C HIS A 11 7.50 -16.57 -4.02
N ARG A 12 6.31 -16.20 -3.55
CA ARG A 12 5.59 -16.83 -2.43
C ARG A 12 4.11 -17.04 -2.81
N PRO A 13 3.43 -18.00 -2.17
CA PRO A 13 2.00 -18.23 -2.36
C PRO A 13 1.12 -16.99 -2.08
N PRO A 14 0.02 -16.76 -2.84
CA PRO A 14 -0.83 -15.57 -2.68
C PRO A 14 -1.44 -15.38 -1.29
N ASP A 15 -1.77 -16.46 -0.59
CA ASP A 15 -2.30 -16.42 0.77
C ASP A 15 -1.25 -15.94 1.78
N GLU A 16 0.01 -16.36 1.64
CA GLU A 16 1.11 -15.87 2.48
C GLU A 16 1.40 -14.39 2.24
N VAL A 17 1.52 -13.99 0.97
CA VAL A 17 1.77 -12.58 0.59
C VAL A 17 0.62 -11.69 1.08
N TYR A 18 -0.63 -12.11 0.85
CA TYR A 18 -1.80 -11.37 1.32
C TYR A 18 -1.84 -11.28 2.85
N ALA A 19 -1.66 -12.40 3.56
CA ALA A 19 -1.71 -12.42 5.01
C ALA A 19 -0.69 -11.46 5.63
N PHE A 20 0.54 -11.46 5.10
CA PHE A 20 1.62 -10.58 5.53
C PHE A 20 1.33 -9.11 5.21
N ALA A 21 0.96 -8.80 3.97
CA ALA A 21 0.74 -7.42 3.52
C ALA A 21 -0.49 -6.76 4.16
N ALA A 22 -1.54 -7.53 4.47
CA ALA A 22 -2.74 -7.03 5.14
C ALA A 22 -2.61 -6.95 6.67
N GLU A 23 -1.50 -7.41 7.28
CA GLU A 23 -1.30 -7.29 8.72
C GLU A 23 -0.80 -5.88 9.08
N PRO A 24 -1.55 -5.08 9.87
CA PRO A 24 -1.12 -3.73 10.18
C PRO A 24 0.25 -3.64 10.85
N ASP A 25 0.62 -4.63 11.68
CA ASP A 25 1.92 -4.65 12.35
C ASP A 25 3.10 -4.86 11.37
N ASN A 26 2.82 -5.36 10.16
CA ASN A 26 3.83 -5.48 9.11
C ASN A 26 3.92 -4.24 8.21
N LEU A 27 2.92 -3.36 8.20
CA LEU A 27 2.86 -2.24 7.24
C LEU A 27 4.07 -1.32 7.34
N ALA A 28 4.47 -0.94 8.57
CA ALA A 28 5.64 -0.09 8.80
C ALA A 28 6.96 -0.72 8.33
N ARG A 29 6.99 -2.03 8.08
CA ARG A 29 8.21 -2.74 7.64
C ARG A 29 8.45 -2.58 6.14
N TRP A 30 7.41 -2.34 5.34
CA TRP A 30 7.54 -2.27 3.87
C TRP A 30 7.02 -0.96 3.28
N ALA A 31 5.98 -0.36 3.86
CA ALA A 31 5.41 0.91 3.42
C ALA A 31 6.13 2.09 4.11
N ALA A 32 7.01 2.76 3.39
CA ALA A 32 7.84 3.84 3.91
C ALA A 32 7.02 5.02 4.45
N GLY A 33 5.86 5.30 3.84
CA GLY A 33 4.92 6.34 4.31
C GLY A 33 4.34 6.07 5.71
N LEU A 34 4.46 4.83 6.21
CA LEU A 34 3.98 4.39 7.52
C LEU A 34 5.12 4.07 8.49
N ALA A 35 6.37 4.02 8.01
CA ALA A 35 7.51 3.53 8.77
C ALA A 35 8.12 4.56 9.75
N SER A 36 7.91 5.86 9.51
CA SER A 36 8.53 6.95 10.26
C SER A 36 7.74 7.44 11.47
N SER A 37 6.57 6.83 11.73
CA SER A 37 5.57 7.36 12.65
C SER A 37 4.98 6.29 13.54
N GLU A 38 4.57 6.68 14.74
CA GLU A 38 3.80 5.80 15.62
C GLU A 38 2.45 5.51 14.96
N VAL A 39 2.18 4.22 14.69
CA VAL A 39 0.92 3.75 14.11
C VAL A 39 -0.02 3.38 15.27
N THR A 40 -1.08 4.14 15.44
CA THR A 40 -2.12 3.86 16.43
C THR A 40 -3.33 3.21 15.75
N ARG A 41 -3.93 2.18 16.37
CA ARG A 41 -5.18 1.58 15.88
C ARG A 41 -6.37 2.26 16.54
N GLU A 42 -7.26 2.83 15.75
CA GLU A 42 -8.52 3.43 16.19
C GLU A 42 -9.72 2.79 15.51
N GLY A 43 -10.29 1.76 16.14
CA GLY A 43 -11.32 0.93 15.51
C GLY A 43 -10.74 0.26 14.26
N ASP A 44 -11.36 0.53 13.11
CA ASP A 44 -10.98 -0.06 11.82
C ASP A 44 -9.90 0.75 11.08
N ALA A 45 -9.45 1.87 11.66
CA ALA A 45 -8.46 2.73 11.03
C ALA A 45 -7.09 2.62 11.70
N LEU A 46 -6.07 2.81 10.88
CA LEU A 46 -4.72 3.10 11.33
C LEU A 46 -4.52 4.61 11.29
N VAL A 47 -4.00 5.15 12.37
CA VAL A 47 -3.74 6.57 12.57
C VAL A 47 -2.24 6.77 12.65
N VAL A 48 -1.71 7.64 11.81
CA VAL A 48 -0.28 7.81 11.60
C VAL A 48 0.06 9.29 11.75
N ALA A 49 0.86 9.61 12.77
CA ALA A 49 1.24 10.99 13.04
C ALA A 49 2.39 11.43 12.12
N GLY A 50 2.15 12.35 11.20
CA GLY A 50 3.16 12.89 10.29
C GLY A 50 3.53 14.35 10.59
N PRO A 51 4.64 14.88 10.03
CA PRO A 51 5.04 16.29 10.15
C PRO A 51 3.98 17.28 9.63
N MET A 52 3.11 16.81 8.73
CA MET A 52 2.02 17.60 8.13
C MET A 52 0.67 17.35 8.80
N GLY A 53 0.65 16.64 9.93
CA GLY A 53 -0.55 16.26 10.68
C GLY A 53 -0.84 14.76 10.60
N GLU A 54 -1.94 14.38 11.24
CA GLU A 54 -2.40 13.01 11.35
C GLU A 54 -3.06 12.52 10.06
N VAL A 55 -2.61 11.38 9.52
CA VAL A 55 -3.29 10.71 8.41
C VAL A 55 -4.02 9.47 8.92
N ARG A 56 -5.22 9.24 8.38
CA ARG A 56 -6.06 8.08 8.73
C ARG A 56 -6.12 7.14 7.54
N VAL A 57 -5.81 5.87 7.77
CA VAL A 57 -5.81 4.82 6.74
C VAL A 57 -6.85 3.77 7.09
N VAL A 58 -7.77 3.48 6.16
CA VAL A 58 -8.78 2.43 6.32
C VAL A 58 -8.58 1.42 5.20
N PHE A 59 -8.27 0.18 5.56
CA PHE A 59 -8.11 -0.92 4.61
C PHE A 59 -9.44 -1.62 4.35
N ALA A 60 -9.55 -2.24 3.18
CA ALA A 60 -10.61 -3.20 2.89
C ALA A 60 -10.60 -4.33 3.94
N GLU A 61 -11.79 -4.84 4.27
CA GLU A 61 -11.92 -5.99 5.17
C GLU A 61 -11.13 -7.20 4.64
N ARG A 62 -10.68 -8.07 5.56
CA ARG A 62 -10.00 -9.31 5.21
C ARG A 62 -10.89 -10.14 4.28
N ASN A 63 -10.34 -10.55 3.14
CA ASN A 63 -11.08 -11.19 2.07
C ASN A 63 -10.22 -12.25 1.36
N ALA A 64 -10.88 -13.18 0.69
CA ALA A 64 -10.23 -14.26 -0.06
C ALA A 64 -9.83 -13.86 -1.50
N TYR A 65 -10.03 -12.60 -1.89
CA TYR A 65 -9.83 -12.11 -3.26
C TYR A 65 -8.54 -11.32 -3.44
N GLY A 66 -7.67 -11.29 -2.42
CA GLY A 66 -6.40 -10.57 -2.46
C GLY A 66 -6.55 -9.06 -2.51
N VAL A 67 -7.70 -8.49 -2.13
CA VAL A 67 -7.94 -7.04 -2.14
C VAL A 67 -7.34 -6.41 -0.89
N LEU A 68 -6.40 -5.50 -1.08
CA LEU A 68 -5.66 -4.72 -0.08
C LEU A 68 -5.92 -3.21 -0.26
N ASP A 69 -6.98 -2.87 -1.00
CA ASP A 69 -7.39 -1.50 -1.27
C ASP A 69 -7.54 -0.74 0.06
N HIS A 70 -7.12 0.52 0.05
CA HIS A 70 -7.23 1.36 1.24
C HIS A 70 -7.51 2.81 0.88
N ALA A 71 -8.16 3.50 1.80
CA ALA A 71 -8.40 4.92 1.72
C ALA A 71 -7.47 5.64 2.71
N VAL A 72 -6.80 6.69 2.24
CA VAL A 72 -5.96 7.57 3.06
C VAL A 72 -6.66 8.92 3.14
N THR A 73 -6.99 9.36 4.35
CA THR A 73 -7.57 10.66 4.63
C THR A 73 -6.54 11.56 5.29
N THR A 74 -6.29 12.72 4.70
CA THR A 74 -5.38 13.76 5.23
C THR A 74 -6.11 14.71 6.20
N PRO A 75 -5.37 15.52 7.00
CA PRO A 75 -5.98 16.44 7.98
C PRO A 75 -6.97 17.45 7.40
N ASP A 76 -6.85 17.78 6.12
CA ASP A 76 -7.77 18.68 5.40
C ASP A 76 -9.09 17.99 4.97
N GLY A 77 -9.24 16.69 5.27
CA GLY A 77 -10.40 15.88 4.91
C GLY A 77 -10.34 15.26 3.51
N THR A 78 -9.30 15.57 2.72
CA THR A 78 -9.11 14.96 1.41
C THR A 78 -8.87 13.46 1.57
N THR A 79 -9.60 12.64 0.80
CA THR A 79 -9.46 11.18 0.84
C THR A 79 -9.03 10.63 -0.52
N THR A 80 -7.91 9.92 -0.52
CA THR A 80 -7.37 9.23 -1.69
C THR A 80 -7.59 7.73 -1.55
N TYR A 81 -8.23 7.13 -2.54
CA TYR A 81 -8.38 5.68 -2.63
C TYR A 81 -7.25 5.06 -3.43
N ASN A 82 -6.58 4.08 -2.84
CA ASN A 82 -5.42 3.38 -3.37
C ASN A 82 -5.78 1.91 -3.64
N PRO A 83 -6.01 1.53 -4.90
CA PRO A 83 -6.20 0.13 -5.26
C PRO A 83 -4.88 -0.63 -5.11
N LEU A 84 -4.90 -1.72 -4.35
CA LEU A 84 -3.77 -2.61 -4.12
C LEU A 84 -4.28 -4.05 -4.09
N ARG A 85 -3.67 -4.93 -4.90
CA ARG A 85 -4.07 -6.33 -4.95
C ARG A 85 -2.89 -7.28 -4.96
N ALA A 86 -3.05 -8.41 -4.29
CA ALA A 86 -2.21 -9.59 -4.43
C ALA A 86 -2.95 -10.59 -5.32
N VAL A 87 -2.43 -10.87 -6.52
CA VAL A 87 -3.07 -11.77 -7.50
C VAL A 87 -2.19 -12.97 -7.82
N PRO A 88 -2.78 -14.15 -8.09
CA PRO A 88 -1.99 -15.32 -8.49
C PRO A 88 -1.15 -15.06 -9.74
N HIS A 89 0.12 -15.46 -9.70
CA HIS A 89 1.07 -15.39 -10.81
C HIS A 89 1.74 -16.78 -11.00
N PRO A 90 2.12 -17.21 -12.22
CA PRO A 90 2.78 -18.49 -12.42
C PRO A 90 4.01 -18.73 -11.52
N ASP A 91 4.74 -17.67 -11.20
CA ASP A 91 5.94 -17.70 -10.35
C ASP A 91 5.68 -17.36 -8.86
N GLY A 92 4.41 -17.21 -8.46
CA GLY A 92 4.03 -16.87 -7.08
C GLY A 92 2.85 -15.92 -7.02
N THR A 93 3.10 -14.68 -6.61
CA THR A 93 2.09 -13.64 -6.45
C THR A 93 2.52 -12.36 -7.12
N GLU A 94 1.67 -11.78 -7.97
CA GLU A 94 1.88 -10.42 -8.46
C GLU A 94 1.16 -9.45 -7.51
N VAL A 95 1.91 -8.52 -6.92
CA VAL A 95 1.35 -7.43 -6.13
C VAL A 95 1.25 -6.21 -7.02
N VAL A 96 0.03 -5.67 -7.20
CA VAL A 96 -0.27 -4.57 -8.11
C VAL A 96 -0.87 -3.40 -7.34
N PHE A 97 -0.24 -2.23 -7.41
CA PHE A 97 -0.73 -0.96 -6.88
C PHE A 97 -1.10 -0.02 -8.05
N SER A 98 -2.22 0.70 -7.94
CA SER A 98 -2.63 1.70 -8.94
C SER A 98 -2.48 3.13 -8.41
N VAL A 99 -1.44 3.84 -8.83
CA VAL A 99 -1.24 5.26 -8.48
C VAL A 99 -2.12 6.10 -9.41
N ARG A 100 -3.08 6.85 -8.83
CA ARG A 100 -3.99 7.72 -9.59
C ARG A 100 -3.43 9.12 -9.64
N GLN A 101 -3.36 9.71 -10.84
CA GLN A 101 -2.81 11.05 -11.02
C GLN A 101 -3.54 12.12 -10.20
N LEU A 102 -4.88 12.10 -10.17
CA LEU A 102 -5.68 13.14 -9.49
C LEU A 102 -5.25 14.56 -9.93
N ALA A 103 -4.79 15.38 -8.99
CA ALA A 103 -4.30 16.75 -9.23
C ALA A 103 -2.78 16.83 -9.47
N MET A 104 -2.06 15.70 -9.49
CA MET A 104 -0.62 15.64 -9.69
C MET A 104 -0.22 15.98 -11.13
N THR A 105 0.94 16.59 -11.30
CA THR A 105 1.61 16.65 -12.61
C THR A 105 2.12 15.27 -13.03
N ASP A 106 2.52 15.14 -14.29
CA ASP A 106 3.09 13.87 -14.79
C ASP A 106 4.39 13.51 -14.06
N GLU A 107 5.22 14.51 -13.69
CA GLU A 107 6.44 14.29 -12.92
C GLU A 107 6.18 13.86 -11.47
N GLU A 108 5.12 14.39 -10.85
CA GLU A 108 4.67 13.98 -9.53
C GLU A 108 4.13 12.54 -9.55
N LEU A 109 3.32 12.20 -10.56
CA LEU A 109 2.83 10.84 -10.77
C LEU A 109 3.98 9.83 -10.94
N GLU A 110 5.01 10.16 -11.72
CA GLU A 110 6.16 9.29 -11.92
C GLU A 110 6.99 9.12 -10.63
N ARG A 111 7.16 10.22 -9.87
CA ARG A 111 7.84 10.17 -8.58
C ARG A 111 7.10 9.25 -7.60
N ASP A 112 5.79 9.40 -7.47
CA ASP A 112 4.96 8.60 -6.58
C ASP A 112 4.94 7.13 -7.00
N ALA A 113 4.87 6.85 -8.31
CA ALA A 113 5.02 5.49 -8.83
C ALA A 113 6.37 4.86 -8.46
N GLY A 114 7.45 5.66 -8.47
CA GLY A 114 8.78 5.23 -8.01
C GLY A 114 8.85 4.91 -6.52
N LEU A 115 8.19 5.71 -5.68
CA LEU A 115 8.09 5.45 -4.24
C LEU A 115 7.31 4.17 -3.94
N VAL A 116 6.15 4.00 -4.59
CA VAL A 116 5.33 2.79 -4.49
C VAL A 116 6.11 1.57 -4.98
N ARG A 117 6.88 1.68 -6.07
CA ARG A 117 7.76 0.58 -6.52
C ARG A 117 8.74 0.18 -5.42
N ALA A 118 9.37 1.14 -4.76
CA ALA A 118 10.31 0.84 -3.68
C ALA A 118 9.61 0.17 -2.48
N ASP A 119 8.36 0.53 -2.16
CA ASP A 119 7.55 -0.15 -1.13
C ASP A 119 7.29 -1.62 -1.50
N LEU A 120 6.87 -1.89 -2.75
CA LEU A 120 6.57 -3.26 -3.20
C LEU A 120 7.84 -4.13 -3.29
N GLU A 121 8.98 -3.55 -3.66
CA GLU A 121 10.27 -4.23 -3.66
C GLU A 121 10.70 -4.61 -2.24
N ARG A 122 10.53 -3.73 -1.24
CA ARG A 122 10.74 -4.07 0.18
C ARG A 122 9.83 -5.19 0.66
N LEU A 123 8.55 -5.16 0.27
CA LEU A 123 7.60 -6.23 0.59
C LEU A 123 8.10 -7.57 0.03
N ARG A 124 8.58 -7.59 -1.23
CA ARG A 124 9.18 -8.79 -1.83
C ARG A 124 10.36 -9.28 -1.02
N GLU A 125 11.33 -8.41 -0.73
CA GLU A 125 12.55 -8.76 0.01
C GLU A 125 12.25 -9.35 1.39
N LEU A 126 11.25 -8.83 2.10
CA LEU A 126 10.83 -9.34 3.41
C LEU A 126 10.19 -10.74 3.36
N LEU A 127 9.59 -11.11 2.23
CA LEU A 127 8.88 -12.38 2.04
C LEU A 127 9.75 -13.46 1.39
N GLU A 128 10.77 -13.06 0.62
CA GLU A 128 11.71 -13.96 -0.05
C GLU A 128 13.02 -14.18 0.71
N GLY A 129 13.32 -13.32 1.70
CA GLY A 129 14.53 -13.36 2.54
C GLY A 129 14.58 -14.48 3.57
#